data_AF-A0A966BH57-F1
#
_entry.id   AF-A0A966BH57-F1
#
_cell.length_a   1.000
_cell.length_b   1.000
_cell.length_c   1.000
_cell.angle_alpha   90.00
_cell.angle_beta   90.00
_cell.angle_gamma   90.00
#
_symmetry.space_group_name_H-M   'P 1'
#
loop_
_entity.id
_entity.type
_entity.pdbx_description
1 polymer ?
#
loop_
_entity_poly.entity_id
_entity_poly.type
_entity_poly.pdbx_seq_one_letter_code
_entity_poly.pdbx_strand_id
1 'polypeptide(L)'
;MAPEGSSWVKTVRSIDIAIRDATEGRVGFKIYPGGVQGDEKVVLRKIRIGQLHGGGFAGLGISQIFPDVLALEMPFLFNSYAEVDYVLDQMDRFYQIGYQESG
;
A
#
# COMPACT_ATOMS: atom_id res chain seq x y z
N MET A 1 6.97 10.30 -3.41
CA MET A 1 6.65 10.07 -1.99
C MET A 1 5.62 11.09 -1.53
N ALA A 2 4.54 10.67 -0.87
CA ALA A 2 3.42 11.54 -0.53
C ALA A 2 3.77 12.50 0.64
N PRO A 3 3.60 13.82 0.49
CA PRO A 3 3.86 14.80 1.56
C PRO A 3 2.75 14.79 2.62
N GLU A 4 3.03 15.35 3.80
CA GLU A 4 2.13 15.40 4.98
C GLU A 4 0.70 15.91 4.65
N GLY A 5 0.58 16.91 3.78
CA GLY A 5 -0.71 17.51 3.42
C GLY A 5 -1.51 16.77 2.32
N SER A 6 -0.96 15.70 1.73
CA SER A 6 -1.59 14.98 0.63
C SER A 6 -2.87 14.24 1.04
N SER A 7 -3.76 13.98 0.08
CA SER A 7 -4.96 13.17 0.30
C SER A 7 -4.62 11.79 0.86
N TRP A 8 -3.58 11.14 0.33
CA TRP A 8 -3.09 9.85 0.82
C TRP A 8 -2.76 9.86 2.31
N VAL A 9 -1.97 10.83 2.78
CA VAL A 9 -1.59 10.89 4.20
C VAL A 9 -2.80 11.21 5.07
N LYS A 10 -3.70 12.09 4.62
CA LYS A 10 -4.96 12.38 5.33
C LYS A 10 -5.81 11.12 5.47
N THR A 11 -5.97 10.33 4.40
CA THR A 11 -6.73 9.07 4.43
C THR A 11 -6.13 8.07 5.42
N VAL A 12 -4.81 7.86 5.41
CA VAL A 12 -4.16 6.94 6.37
C VAL A 12 -4.31 7.44 7.81
N ARG A 13 -4.29 8.75 8.04
CA ARG A 13 -4.58 9.33 9.36
C ARG A 13 -6.03 9.09 9.79
N SER A 14 -7.00 9.18 8.88
CA SER A 14 -8.39 8.82 9.16
C SER A 14 -8.54 7.34 9.53
N ILE A 15 -7.78 6.45 8.87
CA ILE A 15 -7.74 5.03 9.21
C ILE A 15 -7.13 4.82 10.62
N ASP A 16 -6.05 5.51 10.97
CA ASP A 16 -5.47 5.46 12.32
C ASP A 16 -6.49 5.85 13.39
N ILE A 17 -7.23 6.94 13.17
CA ILE A 17 -8.29 7.39 14.10
C ILE A 17 -9.34 6.29 14.27
N ALA A 18 -9.86 5.73 13.16
CA ALA A 18 -10.88 4.68 13.20
C ALA A 18 -10.39 3.41 13.94
N ILE A 19 -9.13 3.02 13.74
CA ILE A 19 -8.54 1.86 14.44
C ILE A 19 -8.37 2.15 15.93
N ARG A 20 -7.93 3.36 16.30
CA ARG A 20 -7.80 3.75 17.71
C ARG A 20 -9.15 3.71 18.40
N ASP A 21 -10.19 4.25 17.76
CA ASP A 21 -11.54 4.25 18.30
C ASP A 21 -12.05 2.80 18.46
N ALA A 22 -11.92 1.97 17.43
CA ALA A 22 -12.38 0.57 17.45
C ALA A 22 -11.60 -0.32 18.43
N THR A 23 -10.38 0.07 18.82
CA THR A 23 -9.52 -0.71 19.70
C THR A 23 -9.35 -0.11 21.09
N GLU A 24 -10.10 0.95 21.42
CA GLU A 24 -9.97 1.70 22.68
C GLU A 24 -8.51 2.16 22.91
N GLY A 25 -7.86 2.60 21.84
CA GLY A 25 -6.48 3.09 21.83
C GLY A 25 -5.41 2.02 21.93
N ARG A 26 -5.75 0.72 22.01
CA ARG A 26 -4.77 -0.37 22.11
C ARG A 26 -3.90 -0.52 20.87
N VAL A 27 -4.43 -0.16 19.70
CA VAL A 27 -3.73 -0.24 18.41
C VAL A 27 -3.75 1.13 17.73
N GLY A 28 -2.66 1.45 17.03
CA GLY A 28 -2.68 2.50 16.02
C GLY A 28 -1.33 2.62 15.31
N PHE A 29 -1.29 3.52 14.35
CA PHE A 29 -0.16 3.72 13.45
C PHE A 29 0.70 4.89 13.87
N LYS A 30 2.01 4.69 13.72
CA LYS A 30 2.99 5.79 13.66
C LYS A 30 3.33 6.03 12.20
N ILE A 31 2.86 7.15 11.66
CA ILE A 31 2.92 7.46 10.23
C ILE A 31 4.14 8.32 9.92
N TYR A 32 4.90 7.95 8.90
CA TYR A 32 6.11 8.66 8.45
C TYR A 32 5.94 9.15 6.99
N PRO A 33 5.35 10.33 6.77
CA PRO A 33 5.13 10.85 5.43
C PRO A 33 6.39 11.50 4.85
N GLY A 34 6.33 11.90 3.58
CA GLY A 34 7.39 12.68 2.93
C GLY A 34 8.69 11.93 2.67
N GLY A 35 8.73 10.61 2.86
CA GLY A 35 9.93 9.83 2.57
C GLY A 35 11.01 9.90 3.64
N VAL A 36 10.69 10.36 4.85
CA VAL A 36 11.66 10.46 5.96
C VAL A 36 12.27 9.11 6.38
N GLN A 37 11.67 8.00 5.95
CA GLN A 37 12.20 6.64 6.17
C GLN A 37 13.05 6.10 5.01
N GLY A 38 13.29 6.89 3.97
CA GLY A 38 13.98 6.51 2.74
C GLY A 38 13.03 6.26 1.58
N ASP A 39 13.59 5.86 0.44
CA ASP A 39 12.82 5.42 -0.73
C ASP A 39 12.15 4.05 -0.52
N GLU A 40 11.36 3.60 -1.50
CA GLU A 40 10.60 2.35 -1.42
C GLU A 40 11.48 1.12 -1.16
N LYS A 41 12.68 1.05 -1.75
CA LYS A 41 13.62 -0.07 -1.54
C LYS A 41 14.15 -0.10 -0.12
N VAL A 42 14.51 1.07 0.42
CA VAL A 42 14.94 1.19 1.81
C VAL A 42 13.81 0.81 2.76
N VAL A 43 12.59 1.26 2.50
CA VAL A 43 11.41 0.91 3.30
C VAL A 43 11.14 -0.60 3.28
N LEU A 44 11.19 -1.26 2.12
CA LEU A 44 11.06 -2.72 2.02
C LEU A 44 12.12 -3.45 2.85
N ARG A 45 13.39 -3.01 2.78
CA ARG A 45 14.46 -3.59 3.60
C ARG A 45 14.18 -3.42 5.09
N LYS A 46 13.70 -2.25 5.51
CA LYS A 46 13.33 -1.97 6.90
C LYS A 46 12.17 -2.82 7.39
N ILE A 47 11.21 -3.15 6.52
CA ILE A 47 10.13 -4.09 6.84
C ILE A 47 10.69 -5.49 7.08
N ARG A 48 11.55 -5.99 6.18
CA ARG A 48 12.17 -7.32 6.29
C ARG A 48 12.95 -7.55 7.59
N ILE A 49 13.58 -6.50 8.14
CA ILE A 49 14.31 -6.58 9.41
C ILE A 49 13.47 -6.21 10.64
N GLY A 50 12.16 -6.00 10.49
CA GLY A 50 11.24 -5.66 11.58
C GLY A 50 11.36 -4.23 12.12
N GLN A 51 12.06 -3.32 11.42
CA GLN A 51 12.14 -1.91 11.81
C GLN A 51 10.84 -1.14 11.46
N LEU A 52 10.15 -1.57 10.40
CA LEU A 52 8.84 -1.04 9.98
C LEU A 52 7.85 -2.20 9.83
N HIS A 53 6.56 -1.91 10.05
CA HIS A 53 5.49 -2.91 9.88
C HIS A 53 4.77 -2.80 8.53
N GLY A 54 5.03 -1.75 7.76
CA GLY A 54 4.36 -1.49 6.49
C GLY A 54 4.88 -0.22 5.83
N GLY A 55 4.41 0.04 4.62
CA GLY A 55 4.78 1.21 3.81
C GLY A 55 3.79 1.45 2.68
N GLY A 56 3.77 2.68 2.16
CA GLY A 56 3.09 2.99 0.92
C GLY A 56 4.04 2.76 -0.26
N PHE A 57 3.57 2.05 -1.28
CA PHE A 57 4.37 1.65 -2.44
C PHE A 57 3.59 1.95 -3.72
N ALA A 58 4.29 2.43 -4.75
CA ALA A 58 3.80 2.45 -6.13
C ALA A 58 3.93 1.05 -6.76
N GLY A 59 3.39 0.87 -7.98
CA GLY A 59 3.41 -0.43 -8.67
C GLY A 59 4.82 -1.00 -8.83
N LEU A 60 5.82 -0.18 -9.17
CA LEU A 60 7.23 -0.60 -9.23
C LEU A 60 7.83 -0.99 -7.86
N GLY A 61 7.32 -0.43 -6.77
CA GLY A 61 7.73 -0.81 -5.41
C GLY A 61 7.18 -2.18 -5.05
N ILE A 62 5.88 -2.40 -5.32
CA ILE A 62 5.18 -3.66 -5.04
C ILE A 62 5.67 -4.79 -5.95
N SER A 63 6.04 -4.51 -7.20
CA SER A 63 6.51 -5.52 -8.16
C SER A 63 7.81 -6.22 -7.74
N GLN A 64 8.56 -5.64 -6.80
CA GLN A 64 9.73 -6.30 -6.20
C GLN A 64 9.34 -7.44 -5.24
N ILE A 65 8.08 -7.48 -4.80
CA ILE A 65 7.49 -8.56 -4.01
C ILE A 65 6.67 -9.46 -4.95
N PHE A 66 5.75 -8.87 -5.70
CA PHE A 66 4.81 -9.60 -6.56
C PHE A 66 4.76 -8.95 -7.97
N PRO A 67 5.53 -9.47 -8.94
CA PRO A 67 5.68 -8.85 -10.26
C PRO A 67 4.38 -8.69 -11.05
N ASP A 68 3.43 -9.61 -10.89
CA ASP A 68 2.19 -9.65 -11.67
C ASP A 68 1.28 -8.44 -11.40
N VAL A 69 1.54 -7.66 -10.34
CA VAL A 69 0.86 -6.36 -10.11
C VAL A 69 1.03 -5.40 -11.29
N LEU A 70 2.13 -5.51 -12.05
CA LEU A 70 2.40 -4.65 -13.20
C LEU A 70 1.45 -4.90 -14.37
N ALA A 71 0.70 -6.00 -14.37
CA ALA A 71 -0.34 -6.24 -15.37
C ALA A 71 -1.38 -5.10 -15.37
N LEU A 72 -1.66 -4.50 -14.21
CA LEU A 72 -2.59 -3.37 -14.08
C LEU A 72 -2.09 -2.08 -14.76
N GLU A 73 -0.79 -1.98 -15.03
CA GLU A 73 -0.17 -0.80 -15.63
C GLU A 73 -0.03 -0.93 -17.16
N MET A 74 -0.57 -1.99 -17.77
CA MET A 74 -0.49 -2.19 -19.22
C MET A 74 -1.21 -1.05 -19.96
N PRO A 75 -0.55 -0.41 -20.95
CA PRO A 75 -1.16 0.66 -21.72
C PRO A 75 -2.47 0.23 -22.39
N PHE A 76 -3.49 1.08 -22.30
CA PHE A 76 -4.82 0.86 -22.89
C PHE A 76 -5.58 -0.36 -22.35
N LEU A 77 -5.16 -0.93 -21.21
CA LEU A 77 -5.88 -2.02 -20.56
C LEU A 77 -7.25 -1.58 -20.02
N PHE A 78 -7.31 -0.36 -19.48
CA PHE A 78 -8.53 0.20 -18.89
C PHE A 78 -8.91 1.52 -19.54
N ASN A 79 -10.21 1.71 -19.73
CA ASN A 79 -10.80 2.91 -20.33
C ASN A 79 -11.53 3.78 -19.29
N SER A 80 -11.73 3.28 -18.06
CA SER A 80 -12.37 4.03 -16.98
C SER A 80 -11.97 3.51 -15.60
N TYR A 81 -12.15 4.34 -14.56
CA TYR A 81 -11.97 3.89 -13.17
C TYR A 81 -12.96 2.79 -12.78
N ALA A 82 -14.18 2.80 -13.31
CA ALA A 82 -15.17 1.75 -13.03
C ALA A 82 -14.71 0.37 -13.53
N GLU A 83 -13.97 0.33 -14.65
CA GLU A 83 -13.38 -0.90 -15.17
C GLU A 83 -12.23 -1.39 -14.28
N VAL A 84 -11.40 -0.45 -13.79
CA VAL A 84 -10.34 -0.76 -12.81
C VAL A 84 -10.95 -1.37 -11.55
N ASP A 85 -11.96 -0.74 -10.99
CA ASP A 85 -12.64 -1.19 -9.77
C ASP A 85 -13.27 -2.58 -9.97
N TYR A 86 -13.95 -2.80 -11.11
CA TYR A 86 -14.54 -4.10 -11.45
C TYR A 86 -13.49 -5.19 -11.55
N VAL A 87 -12.39 -4.96 -12.27
CA VAL A 87 -11.34 -5.98 -12.44
C VAL A 87 -10.62 -6.27 -11.12
N LEU A 88 -10.32 -5.24 -10.32
CA LEU A 88 -9.70 -5.42 -9.00
C LEU A 88 -10.58 -6.23 -8.05
N ASP A 89 -11.89 -6.01 -8.05
CA ASP A 89 -12.84 -6.81 -7.26
C ASP A 89 -12.83 -8.29 -7.67
N GLN A 90 -12.85 -8.55 -8.98
CA GLN A 90 -12.81 -9.94 -9.50
C GLN A 90 -11.46 -10.63 -9.26
N MET A 91 -10.37 -9.86 -9.18
CA MET A 91 -9.01 -10.37 -9.00
C MET A 91 -8.52 -10.31 -7.55
N ASP A 92 -9.32 -9.81 -6.60
CA ASP A 92 -8.92 -9.61 -5.20
C ASP A 92 -8.26 -10.86 -4.60
N ARG A 93 -8.89 -12.03 -4.78
CA ARG A 93 -8.35 -13.31 -4.31
C ARG A 93 -6.99 -13.65 -4.93
N PHE A 94 -6.80 -13.37 -6.21
CA PHE A 94 -5.52 -13.63 -6.89
C PHE A 94 -4.41 -12.79 -6.29
N TYR A 95 -4.66 -11.49 -6.08
CA TYR A 95 -3.69 -10.57 -5.48
C TYR A 95 -3.41 -10.92 -4.02
N GLN A 96 -4.43 -11.24 -3.23
CA GLN A 96 -4.24 -11.63 -1.83
C GLN A 96 -3.36 -12.87 -1.66
N ILE A 97 -3.59 -13.91 -2.46
CA ILE A 97 -2.76 -15.11 -2.46
C ILE A 97 -1.33 -14.76 -2.91
N GLY A 98 -1.19 -14.02 -4.01
CA GLY A 98 0.11 -13.60 -4.53
C GLY A 98 0.95 -12.84 -3.49
N TYR A 99 0.35 -11.92 -2.74
CA TYR A 99 1.05 -11.19 -1.68
C TYR A 99 1.40 -12.05 -0.46
N GLN A 100 0.53 -12.98 -0.08
CA GLN A 100 0.79 -13.87 1.06
C GLN A 100 1.91 -14.88 0.79
N GLU A 101 2.01 -15.39 -0.44
CA GLU A 101 3.04 -16.36 -0.82
C GLU A 101 4.40 -15.71 -1.12
N SER A 102 4.39 -14.44 -1.54
CA SER A 102 5.62 -13.72 -1.95
C SER A 102 6.25 -12.86 -0.85
N GLY A 103 5.53 -12.60 0.25
CA GLY A 103 5.95 -11.75 1.37
C GLY A 103 6.49 -12.55 2.56
#